data_AF-A0A519CHN9-F1
#
_entry.id   AF-A0A519CHN9-F1
#
_cell.length_a   1.000
_cell.length_b   1.000
_cell.length_c   1.000
_cell.angle_alpha   90.00
_cell.angle_beta   90.00
_cell.angle_gamma   90.00
#
_symmetry.space_group_name_H-M   'P 1'
#
loop_
_entity.id
_entity.type
_entity.pdbx_description
1 polymer ?
#
loop_
_entity_poly.entity_id
_entity_poly.type
_entity_poly.pdbx_seq_one_letter_code
_entity_poly.pdbx_strand_id
1 'polypeptide(L)'
;NIEKINLNLLLLMMNKLQKLRKNSKKWVTFDMKNNVLLIVVDSLRADKFYNQKSTEHTPNIDKLLENSFNFTNIISSTDGTYSSLGSLFTGKNPFNHNVTWSQNHLNTTESLQELKKNKIKLYAT
;
A
#
# COMPACT_ATOMS: atom_id res chain seq x y z
N ASN A 1 20.01 -49.88 3.93
CA ASN A 1 20.27 -49.01 5.11
C ASN A 1 20.11 -47.52 4.77
N ILE A 2 20.65 -47.05 3.64
CA ILE A 2 20.59 -45.65 3.18
C ILE A 2 19.15 -45.21 2.80
N GLU A 3 18.36 -46.06 2.14
CA GLU A 3 16.98 -45.71 1.76
C GLU A 3 16.05 -45.49 2.97
N LYS A 4 16.20 -46.28 4.03
CA LYS A 4 15.44 -46.10 5.29
C LYS A 4 15.79 -44.76 5.98
N ILE A 5 17.04 -44.32 5.89
CA ILE A 5 17.49 -43.03 6.43
C ILE A 5 16.85 -41.87 5.64
N ASN A 6 16.80 -41.98 4.30
CA ASN A 6 16.15 -40.97 3.45
C ASN A 6 14.64 -40.87 3.69
N LEU A 7 13.94 -42.00 3.90
CA LEU A 7 12.52 -41.98 4.26
C LEU A 7 12.25 -41.34 5.62
N ASN A 8 13.09 -41.62 6.63
CA ASN A 8 12.96 -41.00 7.95
C ASN A 8 13.21 -39.49 7.89
N LEU A 9 14.16 -39.04 7.07
CA LEU A 9 14.44 -37.61 6.87
C LEU A 9 13.28 -36.90 6.16
N LEU A 10 12.71 -37.52 5.13
CA LEU A 10 11.53 -37.01 4.43
C LEU A 10 10.32 -36.89 5.38
N LEU A 11 10.09 -37.91 6.20
CA LEU A 11 9.00 -37.92 7.19
C LEU A 11 9.20 -36.82 8.25
N LEU A 12 10.44 -36.58 8.69
CA LEU A 12 10.78 -35.50 9.61
C LEU A 12 10.49 -34.12 9.00
N MET A 13 10.87 -33.92 7.73
CA MET A 13 10.59 -32.68 6.99
C MET A 13 9.08 -32.46 6.83
N MET A 14 8.34 -33.51 6.45
CA MET A 14 6.88 -33.42 6.31
C MET A 14 6.20 -33.09 7.64
N ASN A 15 6.64 -33.69 8.76
CA ASN A 15 6.09 -33.39 10.09
C ASN A 15 6.40 -31.96 10.54
N LYS A 16 7.60 -31.45 10.24
CA LYS A 16 7.99 -30.06 10.54
C LYS A 16 7.13 -29.07 9.73
N LEU A 17 6.91 -29.36 8.44
CA LEU A 17 6.02 -28.56 7.58
C LEU A 17 4.57 -28.59 8.06
N GLN A 18 4.06 -29.75 8.49
CA GLN A 18 2.72 -29.86 9.05
C GLN A 18 2.56 -29.07 10.36
N LYS A 19 3.60 -29.05 11.22
CA LYS A 19 3.61 -28.25 12.46
C LYS A 19 3.65 -26.75 12.17
N LEU A 20 4.47 -26.32 11.19
CA LEU A 20 4.49 -24.94 10.70
C LEU A 20 3.13 -24.53 10.13
N ARG A 21 2.49 -25.41 9.35
CA ARG A 21 1.14 -25.19 8.79
C ARG A 21 0.04 -25.12 9.86
N LYS A 22 0.16 -25.88 10.96
CA LYS A 22 -0.79 -25.79 12.09
C LYS A 22 -0.60 -24.49 12.87
N ASN A 23 0.63 -24.01 13.02
CA ASN A 23 0.92 -22.72 13.68
C ASN A 23 0.62 -21.51 12.80
N SER A 24 0.59 -21.66 11.46
CA SER A 24 0.23 -20.59 10.53
C SER A 24 -1.28 -20.37 10.37
N LYS A 25 -2.12 -21.21 10.98
CA LYS A 25 -3.60 -21.12 10.92
C LYS A 25 -4.20 -20.16 11.96
N LYS A 26 -3.41 -19.29 12.57
CA LYS A 26 -3.93 -18.08 13.20
C LYS A 26 -4.12 -17.06 12.09
N TRP A 27 -5.22 -17.18 11.34
CA TRP A 27 -5.69 -16.05 10.55
C TRP A 27 -5.94 -14.94 11.55
N VAL A 28 -5.13 -13.90 11.50
CA VAL A 28 -5.46 -12.66 12.19
C VAL A 28 -6.65 -12.10 11.43
N THR A 29 -7.85 -12.53 11.82
CA THR A 29 -9.08 -11.83 11.48
C THR A 29 -9.01 -10.52 12.25
N PHE A 30 -8.44 -9.50 11.61
CA PHE A 30 -8.53 -8.13 12.10
C PHE A 30 -10.00 -7.73 11.97
N ASP A 31 -10.79 -7.94 13.02
CA ASP A 31 -12.03 -7.20 13.21
C ASP A 31 -11.68 -5.81 13.74
N MET A 32 -10.93 -5.06 12.94
CA MET A 32 -10.62 -3.68 13.21
C MET A 32 -11.38 -2.85 12.20
N LYS A 33 -12.27 -1.98 12.70
CA LYS A 33 -12.75 -0.82 11.97
C LYS A 33 -11.55 0.12 11.75
N ASN A 34 -10.67 -0.27 10.83
CA ASN A 34 -9.46 0.47 10.49
C ASN A 34 -9.88 1.76 9.84
N ASN A 35 -9.43 2.87 10.41
CA ASN A 35 -9.54 4.17 9.76
C ASN A 35 -8.34 4.29 8.81
N VAL A 36 -8.61 4.79 7.61
CA VAL A 36 -7.57 5.08 6.62
C VAL A 36 -7.41 6.58 6.54
N LEU A 37 -6.20 7.07 6.78
CA LEU A 37 -5.81 8.47 6.57
C LEU A 37 -4.90 8.52 5.34
N LEU A 38 -5.36 9.23 4.30
CA LEU A 38 -4.58 9.51 3.11
C LEU A 38 -4.05 10.94 3.18
N ILE A 39 -2.73 11.11 3.23
CA ILE A 39 -2.06 12.41 3.19
C ILE A 39 -1.40 12.53 1.81
N VAL A 40 -1.77 13.56 1.04
CA VAL A 40 -1.14 13.88 -0.24
C VAL A 40 -0.56 15.28 -0.15
N VAL A 41 0.69 15.43 -0.55
CA VAL A 41 1.40 16.71 -0.55
C VAL A 41 1.75 17.05 -2.00
N ASP A 42 1.31 18.21 -2.47
CA ASP A 42 1.62 18.65 -3.83
C ASP A 42 3.11 18.96 -3.98
N SER A 43 3.69 18.53 -5.11
CA SER A 43 5.06 18.85 -5.51
C SER A 43 6.16 18.42 -4.51
N LEU A 44 5.89 17.41 -3.68
CA LEU A 44 6.84 16.85 -2.73
C LEU A 44 7.81 15.88 -3.43
N ARG A 45 9.08 16.27 -3.56
CA ARG A 45 10.11 15.45 -4.22
C ARG A 45 10.74 14.45 -3.26
N ALA A 46 10.89 13.20 -3.68
CA ALA A 46 11.43 12.12 -2.84
C ALA A 46 12.86 12.35 -2.31
N ASP A 47 13.72 13.03 -3.07
CA ASP A 47 15.13 13.26 -2.71
C ASP A 47 15.31 14.14 -1.46
N LYS A 48 14.25 14.79 -1.01
CA LYS A 48 14.20 15.67 0.17
C LYS A 48 14.17 14.94 1.52
N PHE A 49 13.57 13.76 1.58
CA PHE A 49 13.39 13.03 2.86
C PHE A 49 13.85 11.57 2.82
N TYR A 50 14.18 11.02 1.65
CA TYR A 50 14.68 9.64 1.56
C TYR A 50 16.21 9.50 1.73
N ASN A 51 16.97 10.56 1.49
CA ASN A 51 18.43 10.50 1.54
C ASN A 51 18.94 10.81 2.95
N GLN A 52 19.74 9.91 3.53
CA GLN A 52 20.45 10.16 4.81
C GLN A 52 21.38 11.39 4.76
N LYS A 53 21.72 11.86 3.56
CA LYS A 53 22.51 13.08 3.32
C LYS A 53 21.65 14.34 3.14
N SER A 54 20.34 14.23 3.31
CA SER A 54 19.47 15.40 3.27
C SER A 54 19.85 16.35 4.40
N THR A 55 19.99 17.63 4.07
CA THR A 55 20.15 18.72 5.03
C THR A 55 18.80 19.21 5.57
N GLU A 56 17.71 18.57 5.16
CA GLU A 56 16.36 19.00 5.49
C GLU A 56 15.93 18.43 6.84
N HIS A 57 15.25 19.27 7.63
CA HIS A 57 14.79 18.89 8.95
C HIS A 57 13.32 18.49 8.89
N THR A 58 13.03 17.19 8.77
CA THR A 58 11.69 16.64 8.60
C THR A 58 11.28 15.66 9.71
N PRO A 59 11.35 16.04 11.00
CA PRO A 59 11.27 15.11 12.13
C PRO A 59 9.97 14.29 12.21
N ASN A 60 8.87 14.80 11.67
CA ASN A 60 7.59 14.06 11.63
C ASN A 60 7.53 13.03 10.50
N ILE A 61 8.13 13.35 9.34
CA ILE A 61 8.23 12.42 8.20
C ILE A 61 9.25 11.33 8.56
N ASP A 62 10.37 11.69 9.19
CA ASP A 62 11.40 10.75 9.60
C ASP A 62 10.83 9.68 10.55
N LYS A 63 10.08 10.11 11.58
CA LYS A 63 9.36 9.21 12.50
C LYS A 63 8.31 8.35 11.79
N LEU A 64 7.66 8.86 10.75
CA LEU A 64 6.71 8.07 9.96
C LEU A 64 7.46 6.97 9.20
N LEU A 65 8.55 7.33 8.50
CA LEU A 65 9.39 6.43 7.71
C LEU A 65 10.00 5.31 8.56
N GLU A 66 10.39 5.59 9.80
CA GLU A 66 10.91 4.58 10.75
C GLU A 66 9.88 3.52 11.13
N ASN A 67 8.59 3.88 11.14
CA ASN A 67 7.49 3.02 11.57
C ASN A 67 6.61 2.52 10.40
N SER A 68 6.98 2.79 9.15
CA SER A 68 6.22 2.43 7.95
C SER A 68 6.99 1.56 6.97
N PHE A 69 6.27 0.97 6.02
CA PHE A 69 6.87 0.38 4.82
C PHE A 69 7.05 1.48 3.78
N ASN A 70 8.29 1.63 3.32
CA ASN A 70 8.67 2.69 2.39
C ASN A 70 8.99 2.12 1.00
N PHE A 71 8.60 2.84 -0.04
CA PHE A 71 8.78 2.41 -1.43
C PHE A 71 9.60 3.45 -2.19
N THR A 72 10.83 3.10 -2.55
CA THR A 72 11.81 4.02 -3.17
C THR A 72 11.62 4.20 -4.66
N ASN A 73 10.85 3.33 -5.31
CA ASN A 73 10.69 3.27 -6.76
C ASN A 73 9.25 3.60 -7.19
N ILE A 74 8.60 4.54 -6.50
CA ILE A 74 7.29 5.06 -6.89
C ILE A 74 7.48 6.30 -7.76
N ILE A 75 6.84 6.29 -8.93
CA ILE A 75 6.82 7.41 -9.87
C ILE A 75 5.36 7.83 -10.04
N SER A 76 5.11 9.15 -10.10
CA SER A 76 3.77 9.67 -10.38
C SER A 76 3.28 9.22 -11.76
N SER A 77 1.98 8.94 -11.89
CA SER A 77 1.38 8.56 -13.17
C SER A 77 1.43 9.68 -14.21
N THR A 78 1.41 10.95 -13.77
CA THR A 78 1.59 12.15 -14.60
C THR A 78 2.31 13.26 -13.84
N ASP A 79 2.75 14.28 -14.56
CA ASP A 79 3.28 15.54 -14.04
C ASP A 79 2.20 16.54 -13.58
N GLY A 80 0.96 16.41 -14.06
CA GLY A 80 -0.17 17.28 -13.65
C GLY A 80 -0.92 16.80 -12.40
N THR A 81 -1.20 17.71 -11.46
CA THR A 81 -1.91 17.44 -10.18
C THR A 81 -3.26 16.75 -10.36
N TYR A 82 -4.11 17.25 -11.26
CA TYR A 82 -5.44 16.68 -11.48
C TYR A 82 -5.40 15.25 -12.04
N SER A 83 -4.50 15.01 -12.99
CA SER A 83 -4.40 13.70 -13.64
C SER A 83 -3.73 12.66 -12.72
N SER A 84 -2.72 13.06 -11.95
CA SER A 84 -2.06 12.18 -10.97
C SER A 84 -3.02 11.80 -9.83
N LEU A 85 -3.79 12.75 -9.29
CA LEU A 85 -4.84 12.48 -8.32
C LEU A 85 -5.98 11.64 -8.93
N GLY A 86 -6.34 11.90 -10.19
CA GLY A 86 -7.32 11.10 -10.93
C GLY A 86 -6.92 9.62 -10.99
N SER A 87 -5.65 9.36 -11.31
CA SER A 87 -5.08 8.01 -11.31
C SER A 87 -5.05 7.40 -9.91
N LEU A 88 -4.65 8.18 -8.89
CA LEU A 88 -4.60 7.75 -7.49
C LEU A 88 -5.97 7.29 -6.97
N PHE A 89 -7.03 8.07 -7.22
CA PHE A 89 -8.36 7.76 -6.72
C PHE A 89 -9.09 6.70 -7.53
N THR A 90 -8.83 6.61 -8.85
CA THR A 90 -9.51 5.63 -9.71
C THR A 90 -8.79 4.30 -9.84
N GLY A 91 -7.48 4.26 -9.55
CA GLY A 91 -6.62 3.11 -9.84
C GLY A 91 -6.44 2.86 -11.34
N LYS A 92 -6.79 3.82 -12.20
CA LYS A 92 -6.69 3.72 -13.67
C LYS A 92 -5.52 4.57 -14.18
N ASN A 93 -4.99 4.20 -15.34
CA ASN A 93 -4.00 5.01 -16.04
C ASN A 93 -4.58 6.38 -16.45
N PRO A 94 -3.76 7.45 -16.51
CA PRO A 94 -4.12 8.78 -17.05
C PRO A 94 -5.00 8.78 -18.30
N PHE A 95 -4.70 7.89 -19.26
CA PHE A 95 -5.44 7.79 -20.51
C PHE A 95 -6.86 7.23 -20.35
N ASN A 96 -7.17 6.57 -19.22
CA ASN A 96 -8.38 5.77 -19.02
C ASN A 96 -9.38 6.37 -18.03
N HIS A 97 -8.99 7.37 -17.22
CA HIS A 97 -9.88 7.95 -16.21
C HIS A 97 -10.54 9.27 -16.62
N ASN A 98 -10.09 9.90 -17.71
CA ASN A 98 -10.65 11.16 -18.24
C ASN A 98 -10.72 12.29 -17.20
N VAL A 99 -9.74 12.36 -16.31
CA VAL A 99 -9.60 13.46 -15.32
C VAL A 99 -8.52 14.36 -15.85
N THR A 100 -8.91 15.54 -16.28
CA THR A 100 -8.03 16.55 -16.84
C THR A 100 -8.30 17.88 -16.18
N TRP A 101 -7.41 18.85 -16.36
CA TRP A 101 -7.59 20.20 -15.82
C TRP A 101 -8.96 20.83 -16.17
N SER A 102 -9.54 20.49 -17.34
CA SER A 102 -10.82 21.03 -17.81
C SER A 102 -12.03 20.14 -17.50
N GLN A 103 -11.85 18.85 -17.23
CA GLN A 103 -12.94 17.87 -17.06
C GLN A 103 -12.82 17.18 -15.70
N ASN A 104 -13.19 17.88 -14.63
CA ASN A 104 -12.71 17.53 -13.31
C ASN A 104 -13.65 16.75 -12.37
N HIS A 105 -14.93 16.46 -12.68
CA HIS A 105 -15.86 16.21 -11.57
C HIS A 105 -16.81 14.99 -11.62
N LEU A 106 -16.55 13.92 -12.39
CA LEU A 106 -17.46 12.76 -12.36
C LEU A 106 -16.77 11.39 -12.11
N ASN A 107 -15.66 11.08 -12.77
CA ASN A 107 -15.14 9.70 -12.76
C ASN A 107 -14.38 9.28 -11.48
N THR A 108 -13.78 10.21 -10.74
CA THR A 108 -13.11 9.90 -9.45
C THR A 108 -14.10 9.52 -8.35
N THR A 109 -15.37 9.89 -8.52
CA THR A 109 -16.40 9.67 -7.51
C THR A 109 -16.82 8.22 -7.41
N GLU A 110 -16.76 7.42 -8.48
CA GLU A 110 -17.21 6.02 -8.49
C GLU A 110 -16.40 5.15 -7.52
N SER A 111 -15.08 5.24 -7.56
CA SER A 111 -14.17 4.48 -6.70
C SER A 111 -14.36 4.84 -5.22
N LEU A 112 -14.54 6.14 -4.93
CA LEU A 112 -14.83 6.62 -3.58
C LEU A 112 -16.27 6.30 -3.12
N GLN A 113 -17.23 6.27 -4.04
CA GLN A 113 -18.61 5.86 -3.75
C GLN A 113 -18.68 4.39 -3.35
N GLU A 114 -17.85 3.52 -3.92
CA GLU A 114 -17.75 2.12 -3.50
C GLU A 114 -17.33 2.00 -2.02
N LEU A 115 -16.44 2.87 -1.54
CA LEU A 115 -16.11 2.93 -0.11
C LEU A 115 -17.32 3.36 0.74
N LYS A 116 -18.14 4.31 0.27
CA LYS A 116 -19.38 4.71 0.96
C LYS A 116 -20.39 3.57 1.06
N LYS A 117 -20.55 2.77 0.00
CA LYS A 117 -21.44 1.57 0.01
C LYS A 117 -21.03 0.58 1.09
N ASN A 118 -19.72 0.46 1.35
CA ASN A 118 -19.16 -0.39 2.40
C ASN A 118 -19.22 0.23 3.81
N LYS A 119 -20.08 1.24 4.04
CA LYS A 119 -20.29 1.93 5.33
C LYS A 119 -19.04 2.64 5.88
N ILE A 120 -18.07 2.96 5.02
CA ILE A 120 -16.91 3.79 5.38
C ILE A 120 -17.34 5.26 5.31
N LYS A 121 -17.07 6.02 6.37
CA LYS A 121 -17.28 7.47 6.38
C LYS A 121 -16.09 8.14 5.74
N LEU A 122 -16.33 9.00 4.75
CA LEU A 122 -15.30 9.73 4.02
C LEU A 122 -15.29 11.20 4.45
N TYR A 123 -14.10 11.73 4.69
CA TYR A 123 -13.85 13.13 5.02
C TYR A 123 -12.70 13.63 4.14
N ALA A 124 -12.80 14.87 3.67
CA ALA A 124 -11.76 15.56 2.92
C ALA A 124 -11.68 17.01 3.43
N THR A 125 -10.48 17.59 3.37
CA THR A 125 -10.21 18.99 3.72
C THR A 125 -9.64 19.74 2.53
#